data_AF-A0A6G1FQ52-F1
#
_entry.id   AF-A0A6G1FQ52-F1
#
_cell.length_a   1.000
_cell.length_b   1.000
_cell.length_c   1.000
_cell.angle_alpha   90.00
_cell.angle_beta   90.00
_cell.angle_gamma   90.00
#
_symmetry.space_group_name_H-M   'P 1'
#
loop_
_entity.id
_entity.type
_entity.pdbx_description
1 polymer ?
#
loop_
_entity_poly.entity_id
_entity_poly.type
_entity_poly.pdbx_seq_one_letter_code
_entity_poly.pdbx_strand_id
1 'polypeptide(L)'
;MASVARKDFPAVERIVRSLNAERLERAKGELEVSRTTSDEDVNRLLRSLSLYGYRQPMSRESRLSMRRKIQSLIIRDGIPAIWFTLNPNDITNPIKLRLAAYRTRDPEVAKAFLTSLDLAYKRARLAISDPLSSAIFFYREISLFFKHYDLDYEAFSAVRAERSVTSDISPLLANREQFAAAFEEEANLCAGATQIHTHSPTCVKYSINGQTRRNQDLCRFKAPWKLVERTAFTEEGVLQIRRTHSMVNRWNKAIAVGLRHNHDISFIGTQYKTMALVFYLTNYATKVEDPVSKRVAAAAELISAHNGATAERQEGATDGPITGNGSENQTRQFLMRIANRIFTERPL
;
A
#
# COMPACT_ATOMS: atom_id res chain seq x y z
N MET A 1 11.11 -7.04 23.50
CA MET A 1 10.71 -5.63 23.24
C MET A 1 11.94 -4.77 23.47
N ALA A 2 12.20 -3.78 22.61
CA ALA A 2 13.26 -2.82 22.88
C ALA A 2 12.81 -1.92 24.04
N SER A 3 13.64 -1.79 25.08
CA SER A 3 13.39 -0.92 26.24
C SER A 3 14.67 -0.17 26.61
N VAL A 4 14.55 1.09 27.04
CA VAL A 4 15.67 1.79 27.69
C VAL A 4 15.77 1.25 29.11
N ALA A 5 16.92 0.69 29.49
CA ALA A 5 17.17 0.38 30.89
C ALA A 5 17.59 1.67 31.61
N ARG A 6 17.32 1.78 32.92
CA ARG A 6 17.67 2.98 33.70
C ARG A 6 19.16 3.37 33.57
N LYS A 7 20.03 2.37 33.38
CA LYS A 7 21.47 2.53 33.15
C LYS A 7 21.84 3.25 31.84
N ASP A 8 20.96 3.28 30.85
CA ASP A 8 21.22 3.91 29.54
C ASP A 8 20.88 5.40 29.56
N PHE A 9 20.14 5.87 30.57
CA PHE A 9 19.64 7.25 30.67
C PHE A 9 20.75 8.31 30.80
N PRO A 10 21.82 8.11 31.59
CA PRO A 10 22.93 9.08 31.67
C PRO A 10 23.64 9.31 30.33
N ALA A 11 23.71 8.28 29.48
CA ALA A 11 24.30 8.40 28.16
C ALA A 11 23.41 9.24 27.23
N VAL A 12 22.09 9.05 27.29
CA VAL A 12 21.12 9.83 26.50
C VAL A 12 21.10 11.29 26.95
N GLU A 13 21.21 11.55 28.26
CA GLU A 13 21.28 12.90 28.80
C GLU A 13 22.53 13.64 28.32
N ARG A 14 23.70 12.99 28.34
CA ARG A 14 24.93 13.57 27.79
C ARG A 14 24.77 13.93 26.31
N ILE A 15 24.16 13.04 25.54
CA ILE A 15 23.87 13.26 24.12
C ILE A 15 22.99 14.51 23.96
N VAL A 16 21.83 14.57 24.64
CA VAL A 16 20.90 15.70 24.54
C VAL A 16 21.57 17.02 24.87
N ARG A 17 22.43 17.07 25.90
CA ARG A 17 23.19 18.28 26.26
C ARG A 17 24.26 18.68 25.23
N SER A 18 24.84 17.71 24.53
CA SER A 18 25.87 17.94 23.52
C SER A 18 25.33 18.30 22.13
N LEU A 19 24.02 18.12 21.92
CA LEU A 19 23.39 18.39 20.63
C LEU A 19 23.14 19.89 20.47
N ASN A 20 23.46 20.40 19.28
CA ASN A 20 23.15 21.77 18.87
C ASN A 20 22.44 21.75 17.51
N ALA A 21 21.87 22.90 17.13
CA ALA A 21 21.09 23.03 15.91
C ALA A 21 21.91 22.70 14.64
N GLU A 22 23.16 23.16 14.56
CA GLU A 22 24.04 22.92 13.40
C GLU A 22 24.34 21.44 13.17
N ARG A 23 24.63 20.70 14.26
CA ARG A 23 24.91 19.27 14.23
C ARG A 23 23.68 18.48 13.75
N LEU A 24 22.49 18.86 14.22
CA LEU A 24 21.24 18.25 13.77
C LEU A 24 20.90 18.59 12.32
N GLU A 25 21.13 19.82 11.87
CA GLU A 25 20.86 20.21 10.47
C GLU A 25 21.80 19.49 9.49
N ARG A 26 23.07 19.31 9.87
CA ARG A 26 24.02 18.47 9.12
C ARG A 26 23.53 17.03 9.03
N ALA A 27 23.16 16.43 10.16
CA ALA A 27 22.66 15.05 10.20
C ALA A 27 21.35 14.89 9.41
N LYS A 28 20.47 15.91 9.39
CA LYS A 28 19.27 15.96 8.57
C LYS A 28 19.63 15.93 7.08
N GLY A 29 20.57 16.77 6.63
CA GLY A 29 21.04 16.78 5.24
C GLY A 29 21.63 15.42 4.82
N GLU A 30 22.45 14.81 5.68
CA GLU A 30 22.99 13.45 5.46
C GLU A 30 21.86 12.41 5.34
N LEU A 31 20.83 12.47 6.18
CA LEU A 31 19.69 11.56 6.16
C LEU A 31 18.77 11.77 4.96
N GLU A 32 18.65 12.99 4.44
CA GLU A 32 17.88 13.29 3.24
C GLU A 32 18.55 12.73 1.98
N VAL A 33 19.88 12.84 1.91
CA VAL A 33 20.68 12.35 0.77
C VAL A 33 20.91 10.83 0.84
N SER A 34 21.40 10.34 1.97
CA SER A 34 21.93 8.97 2.12
C SER A 34 21.05 8.04 2.95
N ARG A 35 20.01 8.57 3.63
CA ARG A 35 19.19 7.85 4.64
C ARG A 35 19.95 7.38 5.88
N THR A 36 21.21 7.74 6.00
CA THR A 36 22.08 7.46 7.14
C THR A 36 22.76 8.74 7.60
N THR A 37 23.28 8.75 8.83
CA THR A 37 24.17 9.82 9.29
C THR A 37 25.42 9.20 9.90
N SER A 38 26.56 9.85 9.69
CA SER A 38 27.84 9.48 10.30
C SER A 38 27.89 9.78 11.80
N ASP A 39 26.94 10.59 12.28
CA ASP A 39 26.87 11.03 13.67
C ASP A 39 26.32 9.94 14.60
N GLU A 40 27.20 9.35 15.42
CA GLU A 40 26.82 8.28 16.34
C GLU A 40 25.83 8.72 17.41
N ASP A 41 25.93 9.97 17.90
CA ASP A 41 25.05 10.46 18.97
C ASP A 41 23.65 10.74 18.43
N VAL A 42 23.54 11.30 17.21
CA VAL A 42 22.25 11.45 16.53
C VAL A 42 21.63 10.07 16.26
N ASN A 43 22.42 9.10 15.82
CA ASN A 43 21.96 7.72 15.65
C ASN A 43 21.46 7.11 16.98
N ARG A 44 22.12 7.38 18.11
CA ARG A 44 21.67 6.94 19.44
C ARG A 44 20.38 7.65 19.86
N LEU A 45 20.27 8.96 19.65
CA LEU A 45 19.05 9.72 19.91
C LEU A 45 17.87 9.15 19.12
N LEU A 46 18.04 8.91 17.81
CA LEU A 46 17.00 8.34 16.95
C LEU A 46 16.56 6.95 17.42
N ARG A 47 17.49 6.11 17.92
CA ARG A 47 17.15 4.83 18.54
C ARG A 47 16.29 5.03 19.79
N SER A 48 16.66 5.96 20.67
CA SER A 48 15.89 6.30 21.87
C SER A 48 14.48 6.80 21.53
N LEU A 49 14.36 7.68 20.53
CA LEU A 49 13.06 8.20 20.07
C LEU A 49 12.17 7.10 19.44
N SER A 50 12.79 6.13 18.75
CA SER A 50 12.07 5.01 18.15
C SER A 50 11.36 4.13 19.20
N LEU A 51 11.82 4.13 20.45
CA LEU A 51 11.21 3.34 21.53
C LEU A 51 9.78 3.77 21.85
N TYR A 52 9.50 5.06 21.76
CA TYR A 52 8.14 5.61 21.89
C TYR A 52 7.24 5.15 20.74
N GLY A 53 7.80 5.07 19.53
CA GLY A 53 7.07 4.64 18.34
C GLY A 53 6.49 3.23 18.45
N TYR A 54 7.19 2.28 19.09
CA TYR A 54 6.70 0.87 19.14
C TYR A 54 5.35 0.71 19.83
N ARG A 55 5.00 1.59 20.77
CA ARG A 55 3.70 1.58 21.46
C ARG A 55 2.64 2.40 20.74
N GLN A 56 3.03 3.19 19.74
CA GLN A 56 2.12 4.09 19.07
C GLN A 56 1.51 3.45 17.81
N PRO A 57 0.15 3.34 17.75
CA PRO A 57 -0.53 2.80 16.59
C PRO A 57 -0.11 3.55 15.33
N MET A 58 0.09 2.82 14.24
CA MET A 58 0.44 3.40 12.94
C MET A 58 1.73 4.24 12.95
N SER A 59 2.61 4.09 13.94
CA SER A 59 3.96 4.62 13.85
C SER A 59 4.80 3.83 12.83
N ARG A 60 5.95 4.39 12.43
CA ARG A 60 6.95 3.67 11.64
C ARG A 60 7.40 2.37 12.33
N GLU A 61 7.64 2.39 13.63
CA GLU A 61 8.14 1.25 14.41
C GLU A 61 7.09 0.16 14.57
N SER A 62 5.85 0.53 14.86
CA SER A 62 4.73 -0.40 14.92
C SER A 62 4.52 -1.08 13.56
N ARG A 63 4.59 -0.32 12.47
CA ARG A 63 4.58 -0.86 11.09
C ARG A 63 5.75 -1.82 10.82
N LEU A 64 6.96 -1.50 11.24
CA LEU A 64 8.11 -2.40 11.11
C LEU A 64 7.94 -3.68 11.96
N SER A 65 7.32 -3.58 13.13
CA SER A 65 6.96 -4.74 13.95
C SER A 65 5.94 -5.63 13.25
N MET A 66 4.88 -5.04 12.69
CA MET A 66 3.88 -5.76 11.88
C MET A 66 4.53 -6.46 10.69
N ARG A 67 5.49 -5.82 10.02
CA ARG A 67 6.27 -6.43 8.92
C ARG A 67 6.99 -7.70 9.36
N ARG A 68 7.71 -7.65 10.49
CA ARG A 68 8.39 -8.83 11.05
C ARG A 68 7.40 -9.92 11.43
N LYS A 69 6.22 -9.55 11.96
CA LYS A 69 5.15 -10.50 12.27
C LYS A 69 4.63 -11.20 11.01
N ILE A 70 4.35 -10.46 9.94
CA ILE A 70 3.95 -11.03 8.64
C ILE A 70 5.02 -12.00 8.12
N GLN A 71 6.31 -11.61 8.17
CA GLN A 71 7.41 -12.47 7.77
C GLN A 71 7.47 -13.76 8.61
N SER A 72 7.32 -13.63 9.94
CA SER A 72 7.30 -14.78 10.85
C SER A 72 6.14 -15.72 10.58
N LEU A 73 4.95 -15.20 10.23
CA LEU A 73 3.80 -16.02 9.86
C LEU A 73 4.06 -16.79 8.57
N ILE A 74 4.67 -16.18 7.56
CA ILE A 74 5.05 -16.86 6.31
C ILE A 74 6.07 -17.98 6.57
N ILE A 75 7.03 -17.76 7.48
CA ILE A 75 7.99 -18.80 7.85
C ILE A 75 7.30 -19.96 8.60
N ARG A 76 6.38 -19.64 9.51
CA ARG A 76 5.68 -20.63 10.33
C ARG A 76 4.65 -21.44 9.54
N ASP A 77 3.82 -20.77 8.77
CA ASP A 77 2.63 -21.34 8.11
C ASP A 77 2.90 -21.70 6.63
N GLY A 78 4.08 -21.36 6.12
CA GLY A 78 4.48 -21.61 4.75
C GLY A 78 4.21 -20.44 3.79
N ILE A 79 4.72 -20.60 2.58
CA ILE A 79 4.65 -19.59 1.53
C ILE A 79 3.35 -19.75 0.74
N PRO A 80 2.63 -18.67 0.40
CA PRO A 80 1.49 -18.76 -0.51
C PRO A 80 1.95 -19.24 -1.89
N ALA A 81 1.37 -20.36 -2.36
CA ALA A 81 1.68 -20.94 -3.67
C ALA A 81 1.13 -20.10 -4.84
N ILE A 82 0.03 -19.38 -4.60
CA ILE A 82 -0.65 -18.54 -5.59
C ILE A 82 -0.71 -17.12 -5.06
N TRP A 83 -0.28 -16.19 -5.89
CA TRP A 83 -0.49 -14.77 -5.70
C TRP A 83 -1.61 -14.27 -6.59
N PHE A 84 -2.50 -13.47 -6.03
CA PHE A 84 -3.60 -12.84 -6.73
C PHE A 84 -3.79 -11.40 -6.24
N THR A 85 -3.95 -10.47 -7.17
CA THR A 85 -4.42 -9.11 -6.86
C THR A 85 -5.80 -8.90 -7.45
N LEU A 86 -6.65 -8.22 -6.70
CA LEU A 86 -7.93 -7.74 -7.18
C LEU A 86 -7.94 -6.22 -7.08
N ASN A 87 -8.20 -5.55 -8.19
CA ASN A 87 -8.37 -4.10 -8.23
C ASN A 87 -9.76 -3.78 -8.80
N PRO A 88 -10.78 -3.65 -7.92
CA PRO A 88 -12.14 -3.34 -8.34
C PRO A 88 -12.19 -2.12 -9.25
N ASN A 89 -12.79 -2.29 -10.42
CA ASN A 89 -12.85 -1.28 -11.45
C ASN A 89 -14.10 -0.42 -11.27
N ASP A 90 -13.98 0.71 -10.59
CA ASP A 90 -15.10 1.59 -10.32
C ASP A 90 -15.38 2.59 -11.46
N ILE A 91 -14.69 2.49 -12.60
CA ILE A 91 -14.87 3.40 -13.74
C ILE A 91 -15.76 2.80 -14.81
N THR A 92 -15.55 1.52 -15.17
CA THR A 92 -16.31 0.87 -16.25
C THR A 92 -17.13 -0.32 -15.79
N ASN A 93 -17.07 -0.72 -14.52
CA ASN A 93 -17.89 -1.83 -14.05
C ASN A 93 -19.39 -1.46 -14.05
N PRO A 94 -20.25 -2.29 -14.67
CA PRO A 94 -21.67 -1.99 -14.83
C PRO A 94 -22.44 -1.90 -13.52
N ILE A 95 -22.06 -2.69 -12.50
CA ILE A 95 -22.71 -2.65 -11.18
C ILE A 95 -22.46 -1.29 -10.53
N LYS A 96 -21.19 -0.86 -10.53
CA LYS A 96 -20.83 0.45 -9.98
C LYS A 96 -21.52 1.57 -10.74
N LEU A 97 -21.46 1.56 -12.08
CA LEU A 97 -22.08 2.60 -12.91
C LEU A 97 -23.59 2.72 -12.64
N ARG A 98 -24.28 1.59 -12.52
CA ARG A 98 -25.71 1.56 -12.15
C ARG A 98 -25.93 2.10 -10.75
N LEU A 99 -25.16 1.64 -9.75
CA LEU A 99 -25.28 2.13 -8.37
C LEU A 99 -25.16 3.66 -8.30
N ALA A 100 -24.14 4.23 -8.96
CA ALA A 100 -23.92 5.68 -8.98
C ALA A 100 -25.02 6.43 -9.76
N ALA A 101 -25.49 5.89 -10.88
CA ALA A 101 -26.54 6.53 -11.66
C ALA A 101 -27.87 6.60 -10.91
N TYR A 102 -28.28 5.50 -10.27
CA TYR A 102 -29.56 5.39 -9.56
C TYR A 102 -29.55 6.02 -8.16
N ARG A 103 -28.39 6.25 -7.55
CA ARG A 103 -28.30 6.96 -6.27
C ARG A 103 -28.63 8.44 -6.35
N THR A 104 -28.39 9.07 -7.51
CA THR A 104 -28.49 10.53 -7.66
C THR A 104 -29.50 10.97 -8.70
N ARG A 105 -30.26 10.04 -9.30
CA ARG A 105 -31.23 10.30 -10.38
C ARG A 105 -32.42 9.38 -10.24
N ASP A 106 -33.56 9.83 -10.74
CA ASP A 106 -34.74 8.99 -10.90
C ASP A 106 -34.48 7.82 -11.87
N PRO A 107 -35.18 6.68 -11.73
CA PRO A 107 -34.94 5.46 -12.51
C PRO A 107 -34.89 5.65 -14.03
N GLU A 108 -35.85 6.39 -14.59
CA GLU A 108 -35.92 6.63 -16.04
C GLU A 108 -34.75 7.50 -16.53
N VAL A 109 -34.41 8.55 -15.76
CA VAL A 109 -33.28 9.44 -16.05
C VAL A 109 -31.95 8.68 -15.91
N ALA A 110 -31.82 7.82 -14.91
CA ALA A 110 -30.65 6.97 -14.71
C ALA A 110 -30.44 6.01 -15.88
N LYS A 111 -31.52 5.36 -16.36
CA LYS A 111 -31.47 4.44 -17.50
C LYS A 111 -31.04 5.15 -18.79
N ALA A 112 -31.64 6.29 -19.10
CA ALA A 112 -31.25 7.11 -20.26
C ALA A 112 -29.79 7.60 -20.16
N PHE A 113 -29.37 7.99 -18.95
CA PHE A 113 -27.99 8.40 -18.69
C PHE A 113 -26.99 7.26 -18.92
N LEU A 114 -27.29 6.04 -18.47
CA LEU A 114 -26.46 4.85 -18.68
C LEU A 114 -26.32 4.48 -20.16
N THR A 115 -27.37 4.62 -20.95
CA THR A 115 -27.30 4.41 -22.41
C THR A 115 -26.42 5.46 -23.11
N SER A 116 -26.33 6.67 -22.56
CA SER A 116 -25.51 7.76 -23.12
C SER A 116 -24.07 7.84 -22.55
N LEU A 117 -23.63 6.85 -21.75
CA LEU A 117 -22.31 6.76 -21.10
C LEU A 117 -21.23 6.14 -22.00
N ASP A 118 -21.23 6.53 -23.26
CA ASP A 118 -20.27 6.12 -24.30
C ASP A 118 -18.85 6.65 -24.05
N LEU A 119 -18.74 7.91 -23.60
CA LEU A 119 -17.47 8.60 -23.41
C LEU A 119 -16.78 8.25 -22.08
N ALA A 120 -15.49 7.89 -22.14
CA ALA A 120 -14.65 7.60 -20.98
C ALA A 120 -14.64 8.74 -19.94
N TYR A 121 -14.66 10.00 -20.40
CA TYR A 121 -14.74 11.17 -19.52
C TYR A 121 -16.05 11.23 -18.71
N LYS A 122 -17.20 10.89 -19.31
CA LYS A 122 -18.49 10.87 -18.59
C LYS A 122 -18.48 9.82 -17.48
N ARG A 123 -17.89 8.65 -17.74
CA ARG A 123 -17.71 7.57 -16.74
C ARG A 123 -16.82 7.99 -15.58
N ALA A 124 -15.66 8.58 -15.90
CA ALA A 124 -14.74 9.11 -14.89
C ALA A 124 -15.40 10.22 -14.05
N ARG A 125 -16.12 11.15 -14.69
CA ARG A 125 -16.86 12.22 -14.01
C ARG A 125 -17.91 11.67 -13.05
N LEU A 126 -18.66 10.64 -13.46
CA LEU A 126 -19.64 9.98 -12.58
C LEU A 126 -18.96 9.38 -11.34
N ALA A 127 -17.77 8.78 -11.51
CA ALA A 127 -17.00 8.22 -10.40
C ALA A 127 -16.52 9.29 -9.42
N ILE A 128 -16.05 10.42 -9.94
CA ILE A 128 -15.59 11.54 -9.12
C ILE A 128 -16.76 12.23 -8.41
N SER A 129 -17.93 12.33 -9.06
CA SER A 129 -19.09 13.03 -8.50
C SER A 129 -19.80 12.28 -7.37
N ASP A 130 -19.68 10.96 -7.31
CA ASP A 130 -20.31 10.13 -6.25
C ASP A 130 -19.30 9.13 -5.65
N PRO A 131 -18.33 9.62 -4.86
CA PRO A 131 -17.30 8.77 -4.25
C PRO A 131 -17.89 7.77 -3.26
N LEU A 132 -19.08 8.03 -2.70
CA LEU A 132 -19.78 7.09 -1.82
C LEU A 132 -20.16 5.81 -2.57
N SER A 133 -20.62 5.90 -3.81
CA SER A 133 -20.88 4.70 -4.63
C SER A 133 -19.62 3.88 -4.87
N SER A 134 -18.46 4.51 -5.09
CA SER A 134 -17.18 3.80 -5.22
C SER A 134 -16.80 3.09 -3.92
N ALA A 135 -17.01 3.72 -2.75
CA ALA A 135 -16.75 3.09 -1.46
C ALA A 135 -17.70 1.90 -1.16
N ILE A 136 -19.01 2.06 -1.42
CA ILE A 136 -20.00 0.98 -1.26
C ILE A 136 -19.68 -0.18 -2.19
N PHE A 137 -19.38 0.11 -3.45
CA PHE A 137 -18.98 -0.89 -4.44
C PHE A 137 -17.73 -1.64 -3.99
N PHE A 138 -16.67 -0.92 -3.62
CA PHE A 138 -15.43 -1.56 -3.16
C PHE A 138 -15.66 -2.45 -1.93
N TYR A 139 -16.37 -1.94 -0.91
CA TYR A 139 -16.68 -2.70 0.29
C TYR A 139 -17.49 -3.96 -0.04
N ARG A 140 -18.50 -3.85 -0.91
CA ARG A 140 -19.28 -4.98 -1.41
C ARG A 140 -18.36 -5.99 -2.09
N GLU A 141 -17.65 -5.64 -3.16
CA GLU A 141 -16.83 -6.59 -3.93
C GLU A 141 -15.81 -7.32 -3.06
N ILE A 142 -15.10 -6.59 -2.19
CA ILE A 142 -14.11 -7.19 -1.29
C ILE A 142 -14.78 -8.07 -0.23
N SER A 143 -15.91 -7.64 0.33
CA SER A 143 -16.65 -8.47 1.29
C SER A 143 -17.18 -9.72 0.62
N LEU A 144 -17.73 -9.63 -0.59
CA LEU A 144 -18.24 -10.79 -1.34
C LEU A 144 -17.11 -11.80 -1.62
N PHE A 145 -15.91 -11.30 -1.95
CA PHE A 145 -14.74 -12.13 -2.22
C PHE A 145 -14.27 -12.94 -0.98
N PHE A 146 -14.40 -12.38 0.23
CA PHE A 146 -13.88 -13.00 1.46
C PHE A 146 -14.94 -13.63 2.38
N LYS A 147 -16.17 -13.13 2.38
CA LYS A 147 -17.17 -13.39 3.44
C LYS A 147 -18.22 -14.44 3.08
N HIS A 148 -18.52 -14.66 1.81
CA HIS A 148 -19.52 -15.65 1.42
C HIS A 148 -18.96 -17.07 1.38
N TYR A 149 -18.72 -17.62 2.58
CA TYR A 149 -18.71 -19.07 2.80
C TYR A 149 -20.10 -19.59 3.19
N ASP A 150 -20.97 -18.70 3.67
CA ASP A 150 -22.35 -19.03 4.03
C ASP A 150 -23.27 -18.87 2.82
N LEU A 151 -23.82 -20.00 2.38
CA LEU A 151 -24.91 -20.06 1.41
C LEU A 151 -26.17 -19.54 2.08
N ASP A 152 -26.81 -18.53 1.51
CA ASP A 152 -28.18 -18.16 1.87
C ASP A 152 -29.10 -19.32 1.48
N TYR A 153 -29.41 -20.19 2.44
CA TYR A 153 -30.13 -21.43 2.20
C TYR A 153 -31.57 -21.18 1.77
N GLU A 154 -32.23 -20.14 2.28
CA GLU A 154 -33.61 -19.81 1.91
C GLU A 154 -33.67 -19.25 0.49
N ALA A 155 -32.80 -18.30 0.15
CA ALA A 155 -32.70 -17.78 -1.22
C ALA A 155 -32.27 -18.88 -2.20
N PHE A 156 -31.31 -19.73 -1.82
CA PHE A 156 -30.91 -20.89 -2.61
C PHE A 156 -32.07 -21.88 -2.78
N SER A 157 -32.83 -22.19 -1.71
CA SER A 157 -33.94 -23.15 -1.77
C SER A 157 -35.10 -22.63 -2.62
N ALA A 158 -35.41 -21.33 -2.53
CA ALA A 158 -36.40 -20.69 -3.40
C ALA A 158 -35.98 -20.76 -4.88
N VAL A 159 -34.73 -20.38 -5.20
CA VAL A 159 -34.22 -20.46 -6.57
C VAL A 159 -34.06 -21.91 -7.04
N ARG A 160 -33.66 -22.84 -6.18
CA ARG A 160 -33.52 -24.28 -6.49
C ARG A 160 -34.87 -24.95 -6.73
N ALA A 161 -35.93 -24.50 -6.07
CA ALA A 161 -37.29 -24.96 -6.31
C ALA A 161 -37.77 -24.59 -7.73
N GLU A 162 -37.28 -23.47 -8.27
CA GLU A 162 -37.61 -23.00 -9.63
C GLU A 162 -36.62 -23.47 -10.70
N ARG A 163 -35.35 -23.68 -10.33
CA ARG A 163 -34.25 -23.94 -11.26
C ARG A 163 -33.14 -24.77 -10.60
N SER A 164 -32.85 -25.96 -11.12
CA SER A 164 -31.71 -26.76 -10.67
C SER A 164 -30.37 -26.02 -10.89
N VAL A 165 -29.35 -26.26 -10.06
CA VAL A 165 -27.96 -25.83 -10.35
C VAL A 165 -27.43 -26.52 -11.62
N THR A 166 -27.95 -27.72 -11.90
CA THR A 166 -27.76 -28.46 -13.16
C THR A 166 -28.91 -28.23 -14.13
N SER A 167 -29.72 -27.18 -13.94
CA SER A 167 -30.80 -26.83 -14.87
C SER A 167 -30.22 -26.82 -16.27
N ASP A 168 -30.97 -27.40 -17.19
CA ASP A 168 -30.45 -27.78 -18.48
C ASP A 168 -29.82 -26.57 -19.15
N ILE A 169 -28.48 -26.57 -19.20
CA ILE A 169 -27.72 -25.58 -19.96
C ILE A 169 -27.62 -26.03 -21.42
N SER A 170 -28.22 -27.14 -21.82
CA SER A 170 -28.26 -27.58 -23.22
C SER A 170 -28.79 -26.52 -24.17
N PRO A 171 -29.72 -25.59 -23.81
CA PRO A 171 -30.03 -24.45 -24.67
C PRO A 171 -28.84 -23.49 -24.85
N LEU A 172 -28.05 -23.26 -23.80
CA LEU A 172 -26.81 -22.48 -23.87
C LEU A 172 -25.68 -23.24 -24.59
N LEU A 173 -25.72 -24.57 -24.56
CA LEU A 173 -24.76 -25.47 -25.22
C LEU A 173 -25.28 -26.03 -26.55
N ALA A 174 -26.45 -25.57 -27.02
CA ALA A 174 -27.10 -26.08 -28.23
C ALA A 174 -26.19 -25.88 -29.44
N ASN A 175 -25.41 -24.80 -29.37
CA ASN A 175 -24.23 -24.59 -30.19
C ASN A 175 -23.02 -24.33 -29.29
N ARG A 176 -22.30 -25.41 -28.94
CA ARG A 176 -21.12 -25.33 -28.06
C ARG A 176 -20.03 -24.42 -28.63
N GLU A 177 -19.86 -24.40 -29.94
CA GLU A 177 -18.86 -23.55 -30.60
C GLU A 177 -19.22 -22.07 -30.44
N GLN A 178 -20.49 -21.72 -30.67
CA GLN A 178 -20.97 -20.35 -30.46
C GLN A 178 -20.89 -19.93 -28.99
N PHE A 179 -21.23 -20.82 -28.06
CA PHE A 179 -21.12 -20.54 -26.62
C PHE A 179 -19.68 -20.30 -26.19
N ALA A 180 -18.76 -21.16 -26.62
CA ALA A 180 -17.34 -21.00 -26.35
C ALA A 180 -16.80 -19.71 -27.00
N ALA A 181 -17.18 -19.43 -28.25
CA ALA A 181 -16.80 -18.20 -28.94
C ALA A 181 -17.32 -16.95 -28.22
N ALA A 182 -18.57 -16.94 -27.75
CA ALA A 182 -19.15 -15.84 -27.00
C ALA A 182 -18.43 -15.62 -25.65
N PHE A 183 -18.08 -16.70 -24.94
CA PHE A 183 -17.27 -16.59 -23.73
C PHE A 183 -15.87 -16.03 -24.01
N GLU A 184 -15.22 -16.50 -25.07
CA GLU A 184 -13.90 -16.02 -25.50
C GLU A 184 -13.94 -14.54 -25.90
N GLU A 185 -14.95 -14.14 -26.67
CA GLU A 185 -15.19 -12.75 -27.05
C GLU A 185 -15.38 -11.88 -25.80
N GLU A 186 -16.27 -12.26 -24.89
CA GLU A 186 -16.55 -11.52 -23.67
C GLU A 186 -15.33 -11.44 -22.74
N ALA A 187 -14.57 -12.54 -22.62
CA ALA A 187 -13.35 -12.57 -21.83
C ALA A 187 -12.29 -11.62 -22.42
N ASN A 188 -12.09 -11.63 -23.74
CA ASN A 188 -11.16 -10.72 -24.41
C ASN A 188 -11.62 -9.26 -24.36
N LEU A 189 -12.93 -8.99 -24.47
CA LEU A 189 -13.50 -7.66 -24.28
C LEU A 189 -13.21 -7.14 -22.87
N CYS A 190 -13.50 -7.94 -21.85
CA CYS A 190 -13.24 -7.59 -20.45
C CYS A 190 -11.75 -7.39 -20.18
N ALA A 191 -10.88 -8.26 -20.70
CA ALA A 191 -9.43 -8.15 -20.56
C ALA A 191 -8.89 -6.93 -21.28
N GLY A 192 -9.33 -6.66 -22.51
CA GLY A 192 -8.97 -5.47 -23.27
C GLY A 192 -9.33 -4.19 -22.54
N ALA A 193 -10.50 -4.15 -21.92
CA ALA A 193 -10.99 -2.99 -21.18
C ALA A 193 -10.27 -2.75 -19.83
N THR A 194 -9.69 -3.79 -19.21
CA THR A 194 -9.22 -3.71 -17.81
C THR A 194 -7.78 -4.15 -17.55
N GLN A 195 -7.15 -4.91 -18.45
CA GLN A 195 -5.84 -5.54 -18.25
C GLN A 195 -4.73 -4.96 -19.11
N ILE A 196 -5.06 -4.19 -20.15
CA ILE A 196 -4.07 -3.53 -21.00
C ILE A 196 -3.37 -2.45 -20.19
N HIS A 197 -2.05 -2.57 -20.10
CA HIS A 197 -1.19 -1.57 -19.50
C HIS A 197 -1.09 -0.35 -20.41
N THR A 198 -1.58 0.79 -19.91
CA THR A 198 -1.35 2.10 -20.50
C THR A 198 -0.34 2.84 -19.65
N HIS A 199 0.72 3.32 -20.29
CA HIS A 199 1.74 4.09 -19.58
C HIS A 199 1.11 5.33 -18.94
N SER A 200 1.45 5.54 -17.67
CA SER A 200 1.00 6.67 -16.85
C SER A 200 2.20 7.24 -16.09
N PRO A 201 2.10 8.42 -15.45
CA PRO A 201 3.19 8.96 -14.62
C PRO A 201 3.72 7.98 -13.56
N THR A 202 2.90 7.04 -13.11
CA THR A 202 3.30 5.96 -12.20
C THR A 202 4.41 5.06 -12.78
N CYS A 203 4.47 4.93 -14.10
CA CYS A 203 5.46 4.12 -14.81
C CYS A 203 6.86 4.70 -14.66
N VAL A 204 7.00 6.03 -14.65
CA VAL A 204 8.29 6.71 -14.61
C VAL A 204 8.67 7.20 -13.20
N LYS A 205 7.86 6.87 -12.19
CA LYS A 205 8.04 7.29 -10.79
C LYS A 205 9.47 7.14 -10.26
N TYR A 206 10.13 6.03 -10.58
CA TYR A 206 11.49 5.76 -10.10
C TYR A 206 12.58 6.24 -11.06
N SER A 207 12.23 6.42 -12.33
CA SER A 207 13.15 6.86 -13.39
C SER A 207 13.43 8.36 -13.31
N ILE A 208 12.43 9.15 -12.91
CA ILE A 208 12.53 10.60 -12.74
C ILE A 208 13.37 10.98 -11.50
N ASN A 209 13.35 10.15 -10.45
CA ASN A 209 14.03 10.44 -9.18
C ASN A 209 15.52 10.03 -9.16
N GLY A 210 16.15 9.84 -10.33
CA GLY A 210 17.56 9.47 -10.43
C GLY A 210 17.92 8.08 -9.86
N GLN A 211 16.94 7.25 -9.53
CA GLN A 211 17.15 5.91 -8.95
C GLN A 211 17.45 4.84 -10.00
N THR A 212 17.31 5.16 -11.30
CA THR A 212 17.61 4.25 -12.41
C THR A 212 18.94 4.59 -13.06
N ARG A 213 19.81 3.58 -13.22
CA ARG A 213 21.00 3.66 -14.09
C ARG A 213 20.58 3.98 -15.53
N ARG A 214 21.43 4.72 -16.27
CA ARG A 214 21.20 5.31 -17.60
C ARG A 214 20.78 4.36 -18.76
N ASN A 215 20.41 3.10 -18.51
CA ASN A 215 20.17 2.09 -19.56
C ASN A 215 19.13 1.00 -19.20
N GLN A 216 18.05 1.34 -18.48
CA GLN A 216 16.98 0.37 -18.16
C GLN A 216 15.59 0.85 -18.54
N ASP A 217 14.70 -0.12 -18.83
CA ASP A 217 13.28 0.08 -19.15
C ASP A 217 12.63 1.14 -18.25
N LEU A 218 12.11 2.19 -18.87
CA LEU A 218 11.54 3.34 -18.18
C LEU A 218 10.26 3.00 -17.42
N CYS A 219 9.58 1.91 -17.80
CA CYS A 219 8.36 1.46 -17.14
C CYS A 219 8.67 0.69 -15.84
N ARG A 220 8.20 1.24 -14.72
CA ARG A 220 8.21 0.61 -13.39
C ARG A 220 7.68 -0.82 -13.40
N PHE A 221 6.66 -1.10 -14.21
CA PHE A 221 6.02 -2.41 -14.30
C PHE A 221 6.72 -3.36 -15.28
N LYS A 222 7.79 -2.91 -15.93
CA LYS A 222 8.56 -3.66 -16.94
C LYS A 222 7.75 -4.03 -18.18
N ALA A 223 6.78 -3.19 -18.53
CA ALA A 223 6.13 -3.24 -19.84
C ALA A 223 7.03 -2.55 -20.89
N PRO A 224 7.07 -3.04 -22.15
CA PRO A 224 6.38 -4.24 -22.64
C PRO A 224 6.99 -5.52 -22.08
N TRP A 225 6.14 -6.47 -21.69
CA TRP A 225 6.61 -7.76 -21.19
C TRP A 225 6.93 -8.74 -22.32
N LYS A 226 7.93 -9.60 -22.08
CA LYS A 226 8.36 -10.65 -23.01
C LYS A 226 7.19 -11.55 -23.42
N LEU A 227 7.03 -11.73 -24.73
CA LEU A 227 6.09 -12.68 -25.33
C LEU A 227 6.60 -14.11 -25.13
N VAL A 228 5.66 -15.04 -24.95
CA VAL A 228 5.94 -16.45 -24.76
C VAL A 228 4.95 -17.21 -25.61
N GLU A 229 5.43 -17.99 -26.57
CA GLU A 229 4.57 -18.68 -27.54
C GLU A 229 3.76 -19.82 -26.90
N ARG A 230 4.36 -20.58 -25.99
CA ARG A 230 3.72 -21.73 -25.33
C ARG A 230 4.05 -21.79 -23.84
N THR A 231 3.09 -22.27 -23.05
CA THR A 231 3.31 -22.54 -21.63
C THR A 231 4.22 -23.76 -21.50
N ALA A 232 5.34 -23.62 -20.82
CA ALA A 232 6.33 -24.68 -20.62
C ALA A 232 7.23 -24.38 -19.41
N PHE A 233 7.95 -25.39 -18.95
CA PHE A 233 9.09 -25.18 -18.06
C PHE A 233 10.34 -24.84 -18.88
N THR A 234 11.17 -23.94 -18.36
CA THR A 234 12.53 -23.75 -18.90
C THR A 234 13.42 -24.92 -18.56
N GLU A 235 14.63 -24.95 -19.14
CA GLU A 235 15.66 -25.94 -18.80
C GLU A 235 16.01 -25.94 -17.31
N GLU A 236 15.89 -24.78 -16.65
CA GLU A 236 16.09 -24.60 -15.20
C GLU A 236 14.84 -24.93 -14.36
N GLY A 237 13.79 -25.50 -14.96
CA GLY A 237 12.56 -25.88 -14.27
C GLY A 237 11.64 -24.71 -13.92
N VAL A 238 11.80 -23.53 -14.53
CA VAL A 238 10.96 -22.36 -14.25
C VAL A 238 9.72 -22.34 -15.16
N LEU A 239 8.52 -22.26 -14.57
CA LEU A 239 7.29 -22.15 -15.35
C LEU A 239 7.20 -20.81 -16.09
N GLN A 240 7.17 -20.88 -17.42
CA GLN A 240 6.77 -19.79 -18.31
C GLN A 240 5.35 -20.02 -18.80
N ILE A 241 4.53 -18.98 -18.74
CA ILE A 241 3.13 -19.02 -19.19
C ILE A 241 3.07 -18.29 -20.53
N ARG A 242 2.36 -18.88 -21.50
CA ARG A 242 2.10 -18.26 -22.80
C ARG A 242 1.59 -16.83 -22.64
N ARG A 243 2.19 -15.90 -23.38
CA ARG A 243 1.78 -14.49 -23.49
C ARG A 243 1.81 -14.08 -24.96
N THR A 244 0.64 -13.76 -25.50
CA THR A 244 0.45 -13.33 -26.88
C THR A 244 0.43 -11.80 -27.04
N HIS A 245 0.21 -11.05 -25.96
CA HIS A 245 0.17 -9.59 -25.98
C HIS A 245 1.15 -9.00 -24.94
N SER A 246 2.09 -8.16 -25.39
CA SER A 246 3.19 -7.65 -24.56
C SER A 246 2.77 -6.62 -23.52
N MET A 247 1.60 -5.99 -23.71
CA MET A 247 1.05 -4.99 -22.80
C MET A 247 -0.08 -5.52 -21.91
N VAL A 248 -0.41 -6.81 -21.96
CA VAL A 248 -1.47 -7.38 -21.10
C VAL A 248 -0.82 -8.07 -19.91
N ASN A 249 -1.29 -7.75 -18.70
CA ASN A 249 -0.85 -8.42 -17.49
C ASN A 249 -1.27 -9.90 -17.49
N ARG A 250 -0.78 -10.72 -16.55
CA ARG A 250 -1.29 -12.09 -16.41
C ARG A 250 -2.74 -12.02 -15.94
N TRP A 251 -3.63 -12.68 -16.65
CA TRP A 251 -5.07 -12.64 -16.38
C TRP A 251 -5.69 -14.01 -16.55
N ASN A 252 -6.89 -14.18 -15.98
CA ASN A 252 -7.69 -15.39 -16.11
C ASN A 252 -9.06 -15.03 -16.75
N LYS A 253 -9.50 -15.84 -17.72
CA LYS A 253 -10.73 -15.58 -18.48
C LYS A 253 -11.99 -15.58 -17.60
N ALA A 254 -12.14 -16.59 -16.75
CA ALA A 254 -13.30 -16.70 -15.86
C ALA A 254 -13.35 -15.53 -14.86
N ILE A 255 -12.20 -15.14 -14.29
CA ILE A 255 -12.12 -13.98 -13.39
C ILE A 255 -12.43 -12.67 -14.14
N ALA A 256 -11.93 -12.51 -15.37
CA ALA A 256 -12.21 -11.32 -16.18
C ALA A 256 -13.71 -11.16 -16.48
N VAL A 257 -14.38 -12.25 -16.88
CA VAL A 257 -15.83 -12.24 -17.16
C VAL A 257 -16.64 -12.05 -15.87
N GLY A 258 -16.30 -12.80 -14.81
CA GLY A 258 -17.06 -12.80 -13.56
C GLY A 258 -16.93 -11.51 -12.77
N LEU A 259 -15.72 -10.97 -12.64
CA LEU A 259 -15.46 -9.79 -11.80
C LEU A 259 -15.37 -8.50 -12.62
N ARG A 260 -14.93 -8.56 -13.89
CA ARG A 260 -14.67 -7.37 -14.73
C ARG A 260 -13.76 -6.35 -14.03
N HIS A 261 -12.78 -6.86 -13.29
CA HIS A 261 -11.79 -6.10 -12.53
C HIS A 261 -10.41 -6.29 -13.16
N ASN A 262 -9.56 -5.28 -12.98
CA ASN A 262 -8.13 -5.47 -13.18
C ASN A 262 -7.63 -6.46 -12.12
N HIS A 263 -6.85 -7.45 -12.54
CA HIS A 263 -6.33 -8.48 -11.66
C HIS A 263 -5.02 -9.03 -12.19
N ASP A 264 -4.18 -9.53 -11.29
CA ASP A 264 -2.97 -10.25 -11.62
C ASP A 264 -3.00 -11.60 -10.93
N ILE A 265 -2.57 -12.65 -11.64
CA ILE A 265 -2.44 -14.00 -11.08
C ILE A 265 -1.07 -14.58 -11.41
N SER A 266 -0.38 -15.07 -10.39
CA SER A 266 0.95 -15.61 -10.55
C SER A 266 1.20 -16.79 -9.61
N PHE A 267 1.74 -17.86 -10.18
CA PHE A 267 2.27 -18.99 -9.41
C PHE A 267 3.63 -18.62 -8.80
N ILE A 268 3.79 -18.89 -7.51
CA ILE A 268 4.97 -18.60 -6.70
C ILE A 268 5.78 -19.90 -6.53
N GLY A 269 6.45 -20.30 -7.60
CA GLY A 269 7.23 -21.55 -7.65
C GLY A 269 8.73 -21.40 -7.40
N THR A 270 9.23 -20.20 -7.08
CA THR A 270 10.68 -19.93 -6.97
C THR A 270 11.00 -19.13 -5.71
N GLN A 271 12.18 -19.33 -5.14
CA GLN A 271 12.66 -18.56 -3.98
C GLN A 271 12.71 -17.05 -4.27
N TYR A 272 13.16 -16.64 -5.47
CA TYR A 272 13.22 -15.24 -5.85
C TYR A 272 11.84 -14.57 -5.87
N LYS A 273 10.84 -15.20 -6.53
CA LYS A 273 9.46 -14.69 -6.53
C LYS A 273 8.85 -14.66 -5.14
N THR A 274 9.18 -15.65 -4.31
CA THR A 274 8.76 -15.68 -2.91
C THR A 274 9.28 -14.45 -2.18
N MET A 275 10.58 -14.22 -2.19
CA MET A 275 11.19 -13.09 -1.51
C MET A 275 10.66 -11.76 -2.03
N ALA A 276 10.55 -11.61 -3.36
CA ALA A 276 9.96 -10.43 -3.97
C ALA A 276 8.52 -10.18 -3.49
N LEU A 277 7.72 -11.23 -3.38
CA LEU A 277 6.35 -11.15 -2.88
C LEU A 277 6.30 -10.77 -1.40
N VAL A 278 7.13 -11.39 -0.55
CA VAL A 278 7.22 -11.03 0.88
C VAL A 278 7.57 -9.55 1.03
N PHE A 279 8.56 -9.05 0.29
CA PHE A 279 8.91 -7.64 0.32
C PHE A 279 7.81 -6.74 -0.22
N TYR A 280 7.15 -7.12 -1.32
CA TYR A 280 6.04 -6.39 -1.88
C TYR A 280 4.89 -6.26 -0.88
N LEU A 281 4.39 -7.38 -0.36
CA LEU A 281 3.30 -7.45 0.61
C LEU A 281 3.60 -6.63 1.85
N THR A 282 4.77 -6.84 2.43
CA THR A 282 5.14 -6.14 3.65
C THR A 282 5.32 -4.65 3.41
N ASN A 283 5.91 -4.22 2.28
CA ASN A 283 6.03 -2.80 1.96
C ASN A 283 4.68 -2.13 1.74
N TYR A 284 3.70 -2.82 1.14
CA TYR A 284 2.34 -2.30 0.98
C TYR A 284 1.58 -2.23 2.31
N ALA A 285 1.54 -3.32 3.06
CA ALA A 285 0.82 -3.39 4.34
C ALA A 285 1.39 -2.45 5.40
N THR A 286 2.70 -2.17 5.33
CA THR A 286 3.41 -1.39 6.35
C THR A 286 3.98 -0.10 5.79
N LYS A 287 3.37 0.43 4.72
CA LYS A 287 3.80 1.64 4.00
C LYS A 287 4.35 2.68 4.98
N VAL A 288 5.66 2.89 4.92
CA VAL A 288 6.39 3.77 5.83
C VAL A 288 6.39 5.15 5.19
N GLU A 289 5.62 6.06 5.76
CA GLU A 289 5.39 7.38 5.15
C GLU A 289 6.37 8.45 5.63
N ASP A 290 6.92 8.32 6.85
CA ASP A 290 7.80 9.35 7.41
C ASP A 290 9.29 9.04 7.27
N PRO A 291 10.05 9.93 6.58
CA PRO A 291 11.50 9.93 6.58
C PRO A 291 12.05 10.10 7.99
N VAL A 292 13.18 9.46 8.27
CA VAL A 292 13.88 9.62 9.55
C VAL A 292 14.39 11.05 9.73
N SER A 293 14.70 11.76 8.63
CA SER A 293 15.12 13.16 8.64
C SER A 293 14.10 14.10 9.28
N LYS A 294 12.78 13.85 9.12
CA LYS A 294 11.74 14.64 9.79
C LYS A 294 11.87 14.61 11.32
N ARG A 295 12.36 13.51 11.88
CA ARG A 295 12.58 13.37 13.33
C ARG A 295 13.74 14.23 13.81
N VAL A 296 14.78 14.33 12.99
CA VAL A 296 15.93 15.19 13.27
C VAL A 296 15.53 16.65 13.16
N ALA A 297 14.70 17.00 12.16
CA ALA A 297 14.13 18.35 12.04
C ALA A 297 13.29 18.73 13.28
N ALA A 298 12.39 17.85 13.73
CA ALA A 298 11.60 18.08 14.94
C ALA A 298 12.48 18.24 16.20
N ALA A 299 13.58 17.49 16.29
CA ALA A 299 14.55 17.66 17.37
C ALA A 299 15.28 19.01 17.29
N ALA A 300 15.68 19.44 16.09
CA ALA A 300 16.38 20.71 15.88
C ALA A 300 15.51 21.91 16.27
N GLU A 301 14.25 21.94 15.84
CA GLU A 301 13.28 22.99 16.20
C GLU A 301 13.13 23.13 17.73
N LEU A 302 13.01 22.01 18.44
CA LEU A 302 12.83 22.01 19.89
C LEU A 302 14.09 22.39 20.66
N ILE A 303 15.28 22.06 20.17
CA ILE A 303 16.55 22.53 20.77
C ILE A 303 16.71 24.04 20.57
N SER A 304 16.42 24.56 19.39
CA SER A 304 16.50 26.01 19.12
C SER A 304 15.53 26.79 20.02
N ALA A 305 14.30 26.31 20.20
CA ALA A 305 13.32 26.91 21.10
C ALA A 305 13.75 26.80 22.58
N HIS A 306 14.36 25.68 22.99
CA HIS A 306 14.88 25.52 24.34
C HIS A 306 16.04 26.48 24.61
N ASN A 307 17.00 26.59 23.70
CA ASN A 307 18.15 27.48 23.83
C ASN A 307 17.73 28.95 23.86
N GLY A 308 16.76 29.36 23.03
CA GLY A 308 16.20 30.72 23.07
C GLY A 308 15.54 31.06 24.40
N ALA A 309 14.70 30.16 24.93
CA ALA A 309 14.04 30.35 26.23
C ALA A 309 15.00 30.29 27.43
N THR A 310 16.17 29.66 27.27
CA THR A 310 17.20 29.58 28.33
C THR A 310 18.08 30.84 28.33
N ALA A 311 18.38 31.38 27.15
CA ALA A 311 19.06 32.67 27.00
C ALA A 311 18.26 33.82 27.64
N GLU A 312 16.94 33.88 27.40
CA GLU A 312 16.05 34.87 28.03
C GLU A 312 15.96 34.73 29.57
N ARG A 313 16.16 33.52 30.11
CA ARG A 313 16.14 33.27 31.57
C ARG A 313 17.48 33.56 32.25
N GLN A 314 18.59 33.39 31.55
CA GLN A 314 19.93 33.69 32.09
C GLN A 314 20.23 35.19 32.17
N GLU A 315 19.56 36.03 31.38
CA GLU A 315 19.64 37.50 31.54
C GLU A 315 18.99 38.02 32.84
N GLY A 316 18.24 37.18 33.58
CA GLY A 316 17.48 37.59 34.76
C GLY A 316 17.78 36.87 36.08
N ALA A 317 18.74 35.95 36.16
CA ALA A 317 18.94 35.13 37.36
C ALA A 317 20.41 35.05 37.83
N THR A 318 20.63 35.40 39.10
CA THR A 318 21.89 35.19 39.82
C THR A 318 22.07 33.73 40.25
N ASP A 319 23.32 33.29 40.16
CA ASP A 319 23.76 31.89 40.20
C ASP A 319 23.47 31.18 41.53
N GLY A 320 22.86 29.99 41.44
CA GLY A 320 22.68 29.06 42.55
C GLY A 320 22.83 27.61 42.06
N PRO A 321 23.48 26.70 42.82
CA PRO A 321 23.90 25.41 42.28
C PRO A 321 22.72 24.47 42.04
N ILE A 322 22.55 24.03 40.79
CA ILE A 322 21.51 23.09 40.36
C ILE A 322 21.92 21.68 40.77
N THR A 323 21.22 21.12 41.74
CA THR A 323 21.40 19.74 42.22
C THR A 323 20.82 18.71 41.23
N GLY A 324 21.50 17.55 41.12
CA GLY A 324 21.43 16.58 40.02
C GLY A 324 20.14 15.79 39.77
N ASN A 325 18.98 16.18 40.34
CA ASN A 325 17.68 15.53 40.05
C ASN A 325 16.83 16.29 39.01
N GLY A 326 17.14 17.57 38.74
CA GLY A 326 16.37 18.39 37.79
C GLY A 326 16.62 18.03 36.33
N SER A 327 17.83 17.59 36.01
CA SER A 327 18.28 17.37 34.63
C SER A 327 17.80 16.05 34.02
N GLU A 328 17.63 15.00 34.85
CA GLU A 328 16.99 13.75 34.41
C GLU A 328 15.54 14.01 33.97
N ASN A 329 14.81 14.85 34.72
CA ASN A 329 13.44 15.24 34.41
C ASN A 329 13.37 16.08 33.13
N GLN A 330 14.30 17.02 32.92
CA GLN A 330 14.38 17.82 31.69
C GLN A 330 14.65 16.98 30.44
N THR A 331 15.61 16.05 30.50
CA THR A 331 15.93 15.16 29.37
C THR A 331 14.71 14.30 28.99
N ARG A 332 14.00 13.77 29.99
CA ARG A 332 12.77 13.00 29.77
C ARG A 332 11.67 13.86 29.13
N GLN A 333 11.48 15.09 29.62
CA GLN A 333 10.50 16.02 29.06
C GLN A 333 10.83 16.41 27.63
N PHE A 334 12.11 16.63 27.32
CA PHE A 334 12.59 16.92 25.97
C PHE A 334 12.30 15.75 25.01
N LEU A 335 12.68 14.53 25.38
CA LEU A 335 12.39 13.33 24.56
C LEU A 335 10.88 13.13 24.37
N MET A 336 10.07 13.35 25.40
CA MET A 336 8.61 13.27 25.31
C MET A 336 8.03 14.33 24.37
N ARG A 337 8.53 15.58 24.40
CA ARG A 337 8.08 16.65 23.49
C ARG A 337 8.42 16.33 22.05
N ILE A 338 9.63 15.85 21.77
CA ILE A 338 10.02 15.40 20.43
C ILE A 338 9.16 14.23 19.99
N ALA A 339 8.99 13.21 20.84
CA ALA A 339 8.17 12.05 20.52
C ALA A 339 6.73 12.46 20.20
N ASN A 340 6.13 13.35 21.01
CA ASN A 340 4.80 13.86 20.74
C ASN A 340 4.76 14.55 19.37
N ARG A 341 5.64 15.51 19.08
CA ARG A 341 5.72 16.16 17.75
C ARG A 341 5.80 15.14 16.60
N ILE A 342 6.68 14.13 16.72
CA ILE A 342 6.89 13.10 15.68
C ILE A 342 5.67 12.19 15.50
N PHE A 343 4.99 11.80 16.58
CA PHE A 343 3.98 10.74 16.56
C PHE A 343 2.53 11.23 16.64
N THR A 344 2.27 12.50 16.99
CA THR A 344 0.91 13.06 17.05
C THR A 344 0.54 13.91 15.85
N GLU A 345 1.52 14.47 15.14
CA GLU A 345 1.23 15.19 13.91
C GLU A 345 0.73 14.23 12.83
N ARG A 346 -0.52 14.45 12.39
CA ARG A 346 -1.01 13.79 11.19
C ARG A 346 -0.16 14.27 10.01
N PRO A 347 0.28 13.36 9.12
CA PRO A 347 0.81 13.77 7.83
C PRO A 347 -0.26 14.64 7.16
N LEU A 348 0.08 15.89 6.83
CA LEU A 348 -0.75 16.76 6.00
C LEU A 348 -0.97 16.17 4.61
#